data_AF-A0A349B134-F1
#
_entry.id   AF-A0A349B134-F1
#
_cell.length_a   1.000
_cell.length_b   1.000
_cell.length_c   1.000
_cell.angle_alpha   90.00
_cell.angle_beta   90.00
_cell.angle_gamma   90.00
#
_symmetry.space_group_name_H-M   'P 1'
#
loop_
_entity.id
_entity.type
_entity.pdbx_description
1 polymer ?
#
loop_
_entity_poly.entity_id
_entity_poly.type
_entity_poly.pdbx_seq_one_letter_code
_entity_poly.pdbx_strand_id
1 'polypeptide(L)'
;RAVSTLASTTGPGSQGARRTQLVALFSRATAPEADFLARLFVGDMRTGALAGVVTDAVAAASGIPAPTVRRAVMLAGDLGAVARIALTEGRGAVEAVGLEPLRAVQPMLASTSGSVAAAIE
;
A
#
# COMPACT_ATOMS: atom_id res chain seq x y z
N ARG A 1 9.72 13.26 -5.31
CA ARG A 1 9.93 14.37 -4.35
C ARG A 1 8.76 15.36 -4.30
N ALA A 2 8.13 15.74 -5.43
CA ALA A 2 7.00 16.70 -5.39
C ALA A 2 5.88 16.32 -4.39
N VAL A 3 5.41 15.06 -4.43
CA VAL A 3 4.37 14.56 -3.51
C VAL A 3 4.82 14.56 -2.05
N SER A 4 6.05 14.13 -1.75
CA SER A 4 6.58 14.17 -0.37
C SER A 4 6.73 15.61 0.14
N THR A 5 7.15 16.55 -0.72
CA THR A 5 7.22 17.97 -0.37
C THR A 5 5.84 18.55 -0.13
N LEU A 6 4.84 18.22 -0.96
CA LEU A 6 3.45 18.62 -0.75
C LEU A 6 2.93 18.14 0.62
N ALA A 7 3.17 16.86 0.95
CA ALA A 7 2.74 16.25 2.20
C ALA A 7 3.37 16.92 3.44
N SER A 8 4.66 17.29 3.36
CA SER A 8 5.37 17.93 4.47
C SER A 8 5.16 19.45 4.57
N THR A 9 4.53 20.10 3.58
CA THR A 9 4.34 21.55 3.57
C THR A 9 3.17 21.95 4.48
N THR A 10 3.46 22.64 5.58
CA THR A 10 2.50 23.09 6.60
C THR A 10 2.78 24.53 7.06
N GLY A 11 1.88 25.12 7.85
CA GLY A 11 2.04 26.47 8.40
C GLY A 11 1.52 27.62 7.52
N PRO A 12 1.75 28.88 7.94
CA PRO A 12 1.32 30.07 7.18
C PRO A 12 1.91 30.09 5.77
N GLY A 13 1.09 30.44 4.78
CA GLY A 13 1.51 30.48 3.37
C GLY A 13 1.62 29.10 2.68
N SER A 14 1.38 28.00 3.41
CA SER A 14 1.45 26.63 2.88
C SER A 14 0.56 26.41 1.65
N GLN A 15 -0.61 27.06 1.57
CA GLN A 15 -1.48 26.94 0.41
C GLN A 15 -0.84 27.47 -0.88
N GLY A 16 -0.16 28.63 -0.80
CA GLY A 16 0.56 29.20 -1.94
C GLY A 16 1.75 28.33 -2.36
N ALA A 17 2.48 27.81 -1.38
CA ALA A 17 3.59 26.88 -1.62
C ALA A 17 3.11 25.57 -2.28
N ARG A 18 2.03 24.96 -1.76
CA ARG A 18 1.42 23.76 -2.34
C ARG A 18 0.93 24.00 -3.77
N ARG A 19 0.26 25.13 -4.03
CA ARG A 19 -0.16 25.52 -5.39
C ARG A 19 1.03 25.62 -6.34
N THR A 20 2.12 26.26 -5.91
CA THR A 20 3.34 26.39 -6.73
C THR A 20 3.93 25.02 -7.09
N GLN A 21 4.01 24.12 -6.10
CA GLN A 21 4.50 22.75 -6.32
C GLN A 21 3.59 21.93 -7.26
N LEU A 22 2.27 22.07 -7.12
CA LEU A 22 1.32 21.42 -8.03
C LEU A 22 1.46 21.95 -9.45
N VAL A 23 1.51 23.28 -9.65
CA VAL A 23 1.72 23.87 -10.98
C VAL A 23 3.00 23.35 -11.64
N ALA A 24 4.11 23.29 -10.88
CA ALA A 24 5.38 22.77 -11.37
C ALA A 24 5.35 21.26 -11.68
N LEU A 25 4.53 20.47 -10.98
CA LEU A 25 4.35 19.06 -11.26
C LEU A 25 3.52 18.85 -12.54
N PHE A 26 2.37 19.52 -12.64
CA PHE A 26 1.45 19.38 -13.76
C PHE A 26 2.00 19.99 -15.06
N SER A 27 2.85 21.03 -14.99
CA SER A 27 3.49 21.60 -16.19
C SER A 27 4.47 20.65 -16.88
N ARG A 28 4.91 19.59 -16.18
CA ARG A 28 5.79 18.55 -16.71
C ARG A 28 5.03 17.30 -17.16
N ALA A 29 3.75 17.20 -16.85
CA ALA A 29 2.93 16.04 -17.15
C ALA A 29 2.33 16.17 -18.56
N THR A 30 2.30 15.06 -19.27
CA THR A 30 1.45 14.91 -20.45
C THR A 30 -0.02 14.91 -20.05
N ALA A 31 -0.94 15.09 -21.01
CA ALA A 31 -2.37 15.09 -20.70
C ALA A 31 -2.86 13.81 -20.00
N PRO A 32 -2.45 12.58 -20.42
CA PRO A 32 -2.83 11.36 -19.69
C PRO A 32 -2.24 11.28 -18.28
N GLU A 33 -0.99 11.72 -18.08
CA GLU A 33 -0.36 11.76 -16.76
C GLU A 33 -1.05 12.77 -15.84
N ALA A 34 -1.44 13.93 -16.37
CA ALA A 34 -2.17 14.96 -15.63
C ALA A 34 -3.55 14.45 -15.17
N ASP A 35 -4.31 13.77 -16.05
CA ASP A 35 -5.58 13.14 -15.67
C ASP A 35 -5.38 12.11 -14.56
N PHE A 36 -4.39 11.22 -14.72
CA PHE A 36 -4.06 10.23 -13.71
C PHE A 36 -3.70 10.86 -12.36
N LEU A 37 -2.82 11.87 -12.35
CA LEU A 37 -2.39 12.56 -11.12
C LEU A 37 -3.56 13.28 -10.45
N ALA A 38 -4.43 13.95 -11.22
CA ALA A 38 -5.60 14.62 -10.67
C ALA A 38 -6.53 13.63 -9.96
N ARG A 39 -6.83 12.50 -10.61
CA ARG A 39 -7.67 11.44 -10.03
C ARG A 39 -6.98 10.77 -8.84
N LEU A 40 -5.66 10.58 -8.87
CA LEU A 40 -4.89 10.03 -7.75
C LEU A 40 -4.97 10.93 -6.51
N PHE A 41 -4.78 12.24 -6.67
CA PHE A 41 -4.81 13.18 -5.55
C PHE A 41 -6.20 13.30 -4.89
N VAL A 42 -7.27 13.12 -5.66
CA VAL A 42 -8.66 13.17 -5.15
C VAL A 42 -9.15 11.79 -4.70
N GLY A 43 -8.41 10.71 -5.02
CA GLY A 43 -8.78 9.33 -4.66
C GLY A 43 -9.76 8.65 -5.63
N ASP A 44 -9.97 9.19 -6.83
CA ASP A 44 -10.96 8.70 -7.82
C ASP A 44 -10.36 7.77 -8.89
N MET A 45 -9.53 6.81 -8.46
CA MET A 45 -8.79 5.93 -9.37
C MET A 45 -9.67 4.86 -10.02
N ARG A 46 -10.67 4.32 -9.30
CA ARG A 46 -11.64 3.32 -9.79
C ARG A 46 -11.01 2.16 -10.60
N THR A 47 -9.80 1.72 -10.22
CA THR A 47 -9.07 0.68 -10.96
C THR A 47 -9.47 -0.76 -10.59
N GLY A 48 -10.18 -0.95 -9.47
CA GLY A 48 -10.47 -2.29 -8.93
C GLY A 48 -9.24 -3.01 -8.35
N ALA A 49 -8.08 -2.34 -8.26
CA ALA A 49 -6.84 -2.89 -7.73
C ALA A 49 -6.85 -2.93 -6.18
N LEU A 50 -7.68 -3.81 -5.63
CA LEU A 50 -7.78 -4.03 -4.18
C LEU A 50 -6.52 -4.69 -3.61
N ALA A 51 -6.28 -4.52 -2.32
CA ALA A 51 -5.09 -5.06 -1.65
C ALA A 51 -4.90 -6.57 -1.87
N GLY A 52 -5.98 -7.36 -1.87
CA GLY A 52 -5.92 -8.80 -2.18
C GLY A 52 -5.43 -9.08 -3.61
N VAL A 53 -6.01 -8.40 -4.61
CA VAL A 53 -5.62 -8.53 -6.02
C VAL A 53 -4.17 -8.14 -6.23
N VAL A 54 -3.73 -7.03 -5.62
CA VAL A 54 -2.35 -6.55 -5.72
C VAL A 54 -1.38 -7.51 -5.01
N THR A 55 -1.79 -8.13 -3.91
CA THR A 55 -0.96 -9.13 -3.21
C THR A 55 -0.72 -10.36 -4.10
N ASP A 56 -1.76 -10.84 -4.77
CA ASP A 56 -1.64 -11.96 -5.72
C ASP A 56 -0.78 -11.58 -6.94
N ALA A 57 -0.91 -10.33 -7.43
CA ALA A 57 -0.06 -9.81 -8.50
C ALA A 57 1.42 -9.73 -8.09
N VAL A 58 1.72 -9.34 -6.85
CA VAL A 58 3.10 -9.35 -6.32
C VAL A 58 3.65 -10.77 -6.24
N ALA A 59 2.84 -11.74 -5.80
CA ALA A 59 3.24 -13.15 -5.78
C ALA A 59 3.56 -13.65 -7.20
N ALA A 60 2.70 -13.35 -8.17
CA ALA A 60 2.93 -13.70 -9.58
C ALA A 60 4.19 -13.04 -10.16
N ALA A 61 4.40 -11.73 -9.89
CA ALA A 61 5.55 -10.98 -10.41
C ALA A 61 6.89 -11.40 -9.79
N SER A 62 6.89 -11.81 -8.52
CA SER A 62 8.10 -12.25 -7.79
C SER A 62 8.37 -13.75 -7.89
N GLY A 63 7.41 -14.56 -8.34
CA GLY A 63 7.48 -16.03 -8.32
C GLY A 63 7.44 -16.64 -6.92
N ILE A 64 7.16 -15.85 -5.88
CA ILE A 64 7.07 -16.30 -4.48
C ILE A 64 5.66 -16.86 -4.23
N PRO A 65 5.51 -17.98 -3.50
CA PRO A 65 4.19 -18.52 -3.18
C PRO A 65 3.27 -17.47 -2.53
N ALA A 66 2.04 -17.34 -3.03
CA ALA A 66 1.07 -16.36 -2.53
C ALA A 66 0.83 -16.43 -1.01
N PRO A 67 0.77 -17.61 -0.35
CA PRO A 67 0.67 -17.69 1.11
C PRO A 67 1.84 -17.00 1.84
N THR A 68 3.06 -17.11 1.31
CA THR A 68 4.26 -16.48 1.89
C THR A 68 4.18 -14.96 1.77
N VAL A 69 3.79 -14.43 0.61
CA VAL A 69 3.60 -12.99 0.40
C VAL A 69 2.47 -12.46 1.30
N ARG A 70 1.33 -13.15 1.35
CA ARG A 70 0.20 -12.76 2.23
C ARG A 70 0.60 -12.71 3.70
N ARG A 71 1.35 -13.70 4.19
CA ARG A 71 1.88 -13.71 5.56
C ARG A 71 2.76 -12.48 5.81
N ALA A 72 3.67 -12.17 4.90
CA ALA A 72 4.53 -11.00 5.04
C ALA A 72 3.71 -9.69 5.07
N VAL A 73 2.70 -9.55 4.21
CA VAL A 73 1.80 -8.38 4.22
C VAL A 73 1.02 -8.27 5.53
N MET A 74 0.53 -9.38 6.07
CA MET A 74 -0.17 -9.41 7.35
C MET A 74 0.71 -8.95 8.51
N LEU A 75 1.98 -9.36 8.53
CA LEU A 75 2.93 -9.00 9.58
C LEU A 75 3.52 -7.59 9.41
N ALA A 76 3.76 -7.17 8.17
CA ALA A 76 4.34 -5.85 7.89
C ALA A 76 3.32 -4.71 7.97
N GLY A 77 2.03 -5.00 7.74
CA GLY A 77 0.98 -3.98 7.65
C GLY A 77 1.10 -3.04 6.44
N ASP A 78 2.08 -3.28 5.56
CA ASP A 78 2.39 -2.44 4.40
C ASP A 78 2.69 -3.31 3.17
N LEU A 79 1.73 -3.35 2.23
CA LEU A 79 1.87 -4.08 0.97
C LEU A 79 2.96 -3.50 0.06
N GLY A 80 3.15 -2.17 0.06
CA GLY A 80 4.17 -1.54 -0.77
C GLY A 80 5.58 -1.91 -0.31
N ALA A 81 5.81 -1.93 1.01
CA ALA A 81 7.05 -2.39 1.59
C ALA A 81 7.35 -3.86 1.23
N VAL A 82 6.36 -4.76 1.37
CA VAL A 82 6.52 -6.17 1.02
C VAL A 82 6.72 -6.38 -0.48
N ALA A 83 6.02 -5.63 -1.33
CA ALA A 83 6.20 -5.69 -2.79
C ALA A 83 7.63 -5.33 -3.19
N ARG A 84 8.21 -4.28 -2.58
CA ARG A 84 9.62 -3.91 -2.78
C ARG A 84 10.54 -5.08 -2.41
N ILE A 85 10.42 -5.61 -1.19
CA ILE A 85 11.25 -6.72 -0.71
C ILE A 85 11.14 -7.94 -1.66
N ALA A 86 9.91 -8.31 -2.04
CA ALA A 86 9.67 -9.44 -2.93
C ALA A 86 10.35 -9.28 -4.29
N LEU A 87 10.30 -8.08 -4.87
CA LEU A 87 10.84 -7.80 -6.21
C LEU A 87 12.34 -7.51 -6.24
N THR A 88 12.94 -7.10 -5.11
CA THR A 88 14.37 -6.71 -5.07
C THR A 88 15.27 -7.63 -4.25
N GLU A 89 14.71 -8.34 -3.26
CA GLU A 89 15.47 -9.12 -2.26
C GLU A 89 15.11 -10.62 -2.27
N GLY A 90 14.00 -10.99 -2.90
CA GLY A 90 13.60 -12.38 -3.14
C GLY A 90 13.00 -13.10 -1.94
N ARG A 91 12.81 -14.41 -2.08
CA ARG A 91 11.99 -15.24 -1.17
C ARG A 91 12.45 -15.24 0.29
N GLY A 92 13.76 -15.40 0.53
CA GLY A 92 14.30 -15.48 1.89
C GLY A 92 14.03 -14.21 2.70
N ALA A 93 14.10 -13.03 2.06
CA ALA A 93 13.81 -11.76 2.70
C ALA A 93 12.31 -11.61 3.03
N VAL A 94 11.41 -12.09 2.16
CA VAL A 94 9.96 -12.10 2.43
C VAL A 94 9.62 -13.05 3.59
N GLU A 95 10.26 -14.22 3.66
CA GLU A 95 10.06 -15.18 4.76
C GLU A 95 10.56 -14.64 6.10
N ALA A 96 11.62 -13.81 6.08
CA ALA A 96 12.18 -13.15 7.25
C ALA A 96 11.31 -12.01 7.81
N VAL A 97 10.27 -11.56 7.08
CA VAL A 97 9.33 -10.56 7.58
C VAL A 97 8.64 -11.09 8.84
N GLY A 98 8.85 -10.36 9.94
CA GLY A 98 8.37 -10.67 11.27
C GLY A 98 7.68 -9.47 11.94
N LEU A 99 7.37 -9.62 13.23
CA LEU A 99 6.77 -8.56 14.04
C LEU A 99 7.82 -7.50 14.40
N GLU A 100 7.43 -6.23 14.33
CA GLU A 100 8.27 -5.09 14.73
C GLU A 100 7.49 -4.20 15.72
N PRO A 101 8.09 -3.78 16.85
CA PRO A 101 7.46 -2.81 17.73
C PRO A 101 7.05 -1.55 16.99
N LEU A 102 5.86 -1.02 17.32
CA LEU A 102 5.27 0.19 16.70
C LEU A 102 4.87 0.04 15.22
N ARG A 103 4.90 -1.19 14.69
CA ARG A 103 4.30 -1.52 13.39
C ARG A 103 3.03 -2.32 13.60
N ALA A 104 1.91 -1.79 13.10
CA ALA A 104 0.63 -2.48 13.18
C ALA A 104 0.61 -3.71 12.26
N VAL A 105 0.05 -4.82 12.77
CA VAL A 105 -0.25 -6.01 11.98
C VAL A 105 -1.70 -5.98 11.50
N GLN A 106 -2.02 -6.80 10.49
CA GLN A 106 -3.41 -7.11 10.22
C GLN A 106 -4.00 -7.89 11.42
N PRO A 107 -5.16 -7.46 11.95
CA PRO A 107 -5.74 -8.09 13.12
C PRO A 107 -6.20 -9.52 12.81
N MET A 108 -6.08 -10.40 13.80
CA MET A 108 -6.78 -11.68 13.77
C MET A 108 -8.28 -11.42 13.84
N LEU A 109 -9.03 -12.03 12.94
CA LEU A 109 -10.49 -11.98 12.91
C LEU A 109 -11.06 -13.31 13.43
N ALA A 110 -12.32 -13.28 13.87
CA ALA A 110 -13.05 -14.46 14.31
C ALA A 110 -14.25 -14.73 13.39
N SER A 111 -14.49 -16.00 13.08
CA SER A 111 -15.74 -16.44 12.48
C SER A 111 -16.85 -16.51 13.53
N THR A 112 -18.10 -16.32 13.10
CA THR A 112 -19.25 -16.57 13.96
C THR A 112 -19.51 -18.07 14.10
N SER A 113 -20.18 -18.47 15.19
CA SER A 113 -20.67 -19.84 15.39
C SER A 113 -22.15 -19.83 15.77
N GLY A 114 -22.89 -20.86 15.35
CA GLY A 114 -24.32 -20.98 15.58
C GLY A 114 -24.69 -21.45 16.99
N SER A 115 -23.75 -22.00 17.76
CA SER A 115 -23.97 -22.41 19.15
C SER A 115 -22.66 -22.48 19.92
N VAL A 116 -22.75 -22.54 21.26
CA VAL A 116 -21.57 -22.77 22.12
C VAL A 116 -20.92 -24.12 21.82
N ALA A 117 -21.72 -25.18 21.65
CA ALA A 117 -21.21 -26.52 21.35
C ALA A 117 -20.42 -26.54 20.04
N ALA A 118 -20.93 -25.90 18.98
CA ALA A 118 -20.24 -25.80 17.69
C ALA A 118 -19.04 -24.83 17.70
N ALA A 119 -18.86 -24.02 18.75
CA ALA A 119 -17.74 -23.10 18.86
C ALA A 119 -16.52 -23.73 19.56
N ILE A 120 -16.72 -24.83 20.28
CA ILE A 120 -15.67 -25.51 21.07
C ILE A 120 -15.25 -26.86 20.47
N GLU A 121 -15.93 -27.32 19.41
CA GLU A 121 -15.50 -28.41 18.53
C GLU A 121 -14.54 -27.87 17.46
#